data_AF-A0A1Y5HG84-F1
#
_entry.id   AF-A0A1Y5HG84-F1
#
_cell.length_a   1.000
_cell.length_b   1.000
_cell.length_c   1.000
_cell.angle_alpha   90.00
_cell.angle_beta   90.00
_cell.angle_gamma   90.00
#
_symmetry.space_group_name_H-M   'P 1'
#
loop_
_entity.id
_entity.type
_entity.pdbx_description
1 polymer ?
#
loop_
_entity_poly.entity_id
_entity_poly.type
_entity_poly.pdbx_seq_one_letter_code
_entity_poly.pdbx_strand_id
1 'polypeptide(L)'
;MGTWSYHIGHDDTFADVYECFFDHYNGGMAAELASQRVLEELSDAFTDSDDRHEAHFALALAQWETQTLDAESLKTVSSIIASGENLENWKDRSASQADLGKRGAALESFLKQISQPRRTKKRRKKPKLDIIENVLVNRPAPDSKKSLIVTEVYVNNEFTNTTGMVMWGDGGGGIFHFTQPGLECSAKWLDAQNLEIRFSNIVESDLQFGAGDTREAFFCGDRVSLSFLFD
;
A
#
# COMPACT_ATOMS: atom_id res chain seq x y z
N MET A 1 -26.60 -10.51 -3.92
CA MET A 1 -26.64 -11.73 -4.76
C MET A 1 -25.36 -11.73 -5.59
N GLY A 2 -24.41 -12.60 -5.26
CA GLY A 2 -23.11 -12.68 -5.93
C GLY A 2 -23.27 -13.09 -7.39
N THR A 3 -22.41 -12.55 -8.27
CA THR A 3 -22.40 -12.91 -9.69
C THR A 3 -21.63 -14.22 -9.83
N TRP A 4 -22.34 -15.33 -9.89
CA TRP A 4 -21.73 -16.64 -10.13
C TRP A 4 -21.20 -16.70 -11.57
N SER A 5 -19.90 -16.96 -11.74
CA SER A 5 -19.20 -16.89 -13.03
C SER A 5 -18.30 -18.09 -13.23
N TYR A 6 -18.30 -18.68 -14.43
CA TYR A 6 -17.51 -19.86 -14.81
C TYR A 6 -15.98 -19.65 -14.74
N HIS A 7 -15.52 -18.41 -14.59
CA HIS A 7 -14.10 -18.09 -14.49
C HIS A 7 -13.49 -18.57 -13.17
N ILE A 8 -12.25 -19.07 -13.23
CA ILE A 8 -11.44 -19.34 -12.03
C ILE A 8 -11.17 -18.02 -11.32
N GLY A 9 -11.43 -17.97 -10.01
CA GLY A 9 -11.25 -16.77 -9.19
C GLY A 9 -12.46 -15.86 -9.05
N HIS A 10 -13.64 -16.31 -9.48
CA HIS A 10 -14.92 -15.59 -9.31
C HIS A 10 -15.87 -16.32 -8.33
N ASP A 11 -15.31 -17.09 -7.41
CA ASP A 11 -16.02 -17.77 -6.33
C ASP A 11 -15.58 -17.17 -4.99
N ASP A 12 -16.50 -17.07 -4.02
CA ASP A 12 -16.24 -16.42 -2.73
C ASP A 12 -15.15 -17.18 -1.95
N THR A 13 -15.21 -18.51 -1.94
CA THR A 13 -14.19 -19.37 -1.30
C THR A 13 -12.82 -19.17 -1.94
N PHE A 14 -12.77 -19.04 -3.26
CA PHE A 14 -11.52 -18.74 -3.95
C PHE A 14 -10.95 -17.40 -3.46
N ALA A 15 -11.81 -16.37 -3.41
CA ALA A 15 -11.41 -15.02 -3.02
C ALA A 15 -10.85 -15.01 -1.60
N ASP A 16 -11.55 -15.66 -0.66
CA ASP A 16 -11.15 -15.74 0.75
C ASP A 16 -9.78 -16.42 0.93
N VAL A 17 -9.57 -17.58 0.29
CA VAL A 17 -8.30 -18.31 0.36
C VAL A 17 -7.16 -17.51 -0.28
N TYR A 18 -7.43 -16.88 -1.43
CA TYR A 18 -6.44 -16.09 -2.14
C TYR A 18 -6.06 -14.82 -1.38
N GLU A 19 -7.04 -14.12 -0.80
CA GLU A 19 -6.83 -12.92 0.02
C GLU A 19 -6.06 -13.26 1.29
N CYS A 20 -6.48 -14.29 2.04
CA CYS A 20 -5.79 -14.77 3.24
C CYS A 20 -4.31 -15.05 2.97
N PHE A 21 -3.98 -15.75 1.87
CA PHE A 21 -2.59 -15.99 1.49
C PHE A 21 -1.83 -14.67 1.28
N PHE A 22 -2.41 -13.74 0.52
CA PHE A 22 -1.73 -12.50 0.17
C PHE A 22 -1.65 -11.53 1.34
N ASP A 23 -2.55 -11.58 2.31
CA ASP A 23 -2.46 -10.79 3.54
C ASP A 23 -1.23 -11.20 4.35
N HIS A 24 -1.05 -12.50 4.60
CA HIS A 24 0.16 -13.02 5.25
C HIS A 24 1.42 -12.70 4.45
N TYR A 25 1.40 -12.95 3.15
CA TYR A 25 2.55 -12.71 2.28
C TYR A 25 2.93 -11.22 2.21
N ASN A 26 1.96 -10.32 2.09
CA ASN A 26 2.18 -8.87 2.05
C ASN A 26 2.58 -8.33 3.42
N GLY A 27 2.09 -8.94 4.51
CA GLY A 27 2.48 -8.65 5.89
C GLY A 27 3.93 -9.04 6.24
N GLY A 28 4.64 -9.71 5.34
CA GLY A 28 6.06 -10.00 5.49
C GLY A 28 6.40 -11.49 5.55
N MET A 29 5.39 -12.36 5.64
CA MET A 29 5.57 -13.80 5.76
C MET A 29 6.17 -14.43 4.49
N ALA A 30 7.00 -15.47 4.65
CA ALA A 30 7.44 -16.30 3.54
C ALA A 30 6.22 -17.00 2.90
N ALA A 31 6.25 -17.22 1.58
CA ALA A 31 5.07 -17.73 0.85
C ALA A 31 4.73 -19.18 1.22
N GLU A 32 5.75 -19.97 1.57
CA GLU A 32 5.61 -21.34 2.08
C GLU A 32 4.90 -21.36 3.43
N LEU A 33 5.28 -20.45 4.34
CA LEU A 33 4.62 -20.29 5.64
C LEU A 33 3.21 -19.73 5.49
N ALA A 34 3.00 -18.78 4.56
CA ALA A 34 1.67 -18.26 4.25
C ALA A 34 0.74 -19.37 3.74
N SER A 35 1.26 -20.31 2.94
CA SER A 35 0.48 -21.48 2.48
C SER A 35 0.04 -22.36 3.65
N GLN A 36 0.96 -22.68 4.57
CA GLN A 36 0.65 -23.47 5.77
C GLN A 36 -0.39 -22.76 6.62
N ARG A 37 -0.25 -21.43 6.77
CA ARG A 37 -1.16 -20.63 7.57
C ARG A 37 -2.57 -20.61 7.00
N VAL A 38 -2.71 -20.52 5.68
CA VAL A 38 -4.01 -20.61 4.98
C VAL A 38 -4.65 -21.98 5.20
N LEU A 39 -3.88 -23.07 5.09
CA LEU A 39 -4.39 -24.43 5.34
C LEU A 39 -4.87 -24.62 6.79
N GLU A 40 -4.23 -23.96 7.76
CA GLU A 40 -4.66 -23.97 9.16
C GLU A 40 -5.92 -23.10 9.39
N GLU A 41 -5.90 -21.85 8.93
CA GLU A 41 -6.94 -20.85 9.21
C GLU A 41 -8.25 -21.13 8.44
N LEU A 42 -8.15 -21.70 7.24
CA LEU A 42 -9.29 -21.99 6.36
C LEU A 42 -9.44 -23.50 6.11
N SER A 43 -9.04 -24.34 7.07
CA SER A 43 -9.09 -25.81 6.94
C SER A 43 -10.46 -26.35 6.52
N ASP A 44 -11.55 -25.75 7.01
CA ASP A 44 -12.92 -26.11 6.65
C ASP A 44 -13.15 -26.00 5.13
N ALA A 45 -12.68 -24.93 4.48
CA ALA A 45 -12.80 -24.72 3.05
C ALA A 45 -12.10 -25.80 2.21
N PHE A 46 -11.05 -26.46 2.74
CA PHE A 46 -10.35 -27.55 2.05
C PHE A 46 -10.99 -28.93 2.27
N THR A 47 -11.92 -29.05 3.22
CA THR A 47 -12.58 -30.33 3.55
C THR A 47 -14.04 -30.36 3.12
N ASP A 48 -14.68 -29.20 3.00
CA ASP A 48 -16.04 -29.06 2.50
C ASP A 48 -16.14 -29.45 1.01
N SER A 49 -17.14 -30.26 0.65
CA SER A 49 -17.28 -30.81 -0.70
C SER A 49 -17.61 -29.77 -1.77
N ASP A 50 -18.27 -28.67 -1.38
CA ASP A 50 -18.66 -27.60 -2.30
C ASP A 50 -17.51 -26.61 -2.53
N ASP A 51 -16.69 -26.39 -1.50
CA ASP A 51 -15.66 -25.35 -1.48
C ASP A 51 -14.25 -25.84 -1.79
N ARG A 52 -13.93 -27.10 -1.47
CA ARG A 52 -12.55 -27.65 -1.56
C ARG A 52 -11.87 -27.44 -2.90
N HIS A 53 -12.63 -27.52 -4.00
CA HIS A 53 -12.07 -27.39 -5.33
C HIS A 53 -11.56 -25.96 -5.57
N GLU A 54 -12.38 -24.96 -5.23
CA GLU A 54 -12.03 -23.54 -5.39
C GLU A 54 -10.91 -23.15 -4.42
N ALA A 55 -10.92 -23.68 -3.20
CA ALA A 55 -9.85 -23.48 -2.22
C ALA A 55 -8.49 -24.00 -2.74
N HIS A 56 -8.43 -25.21 -3.30
CA HIS A 56 -7.21 -25.74 -3.90
C HIS A 56 -6.75 -24.94 -5.11
N PHE A 57 -7.66 -24.45 -5.96
CA PHE A 57 -7.31 -23.61 -7.10
C PHE A 57 -6.74 -22.25 -6.66
N ALA A 58 -7.32 -21.63 -5.64
CA ALA A 58 -6.85 -20.36 -5.08
C ALA A 58 -5.44 -20.48 -4.50
N LEU A 59 -5.21 -21.49 -3.66
CA LEU A 59 -3.90 -21.71 -3.04
C LEU A 59 -2.83 -22.02 -4.10
N ALA A 60 -3.11 -22.91 -5.05
CA ALA A 60 -2.17 -23.24 -6.11
C ALA A 60 -1.86 -22.05 -7.01
N LEU A 61 -2.86 -21.21 -7.32
CA LEU A 61 -2.62 -19.97 -8.05
C LEU A 61 -1.67 -19.06 -7.27
N ALA A 62 -1.98 -18.80 -6.00
CA ALA A 62 -1.20 -17.92 -5.15
C ALA A 62 0.27 -18.39 -5.03
N GLN A 63 0.47 -19.68 -4.78
CA GLN A 63 1.80 -20.30 -4.76
C GLN A 63 2.51 -20.19 -6.11
N TRP A 64 1.82 -20.41 -7.23
CA TRP A 64 2.40 -20.22 -8.56
C TRP A 64 2.83 -18.77 -8.79
N GLU A 65 2.02 -17.81 -8.35
CA GLU A 65 2.34 -16.39 -8.44
C GLU A 65 3.57 -16.00 -7.62
N THR A 66 3.81 -16.69 -6.50
CA THR A 66 4.97 -16.48 -5.64
C THR A 66 6.17 -17.34 -5.98
N GLN A 67 6.10 -18.17 -7.03
CA GLN A 67 7.12 -19.17 -7.41
C GLN A 67 7.40 -20.22 -6.30
N THR A 68 6.37 -20.57 -5.54
CA THR A 68 6.44 -21.53 -4.44
C THR A 68 5.44 -22.68 -4.59
N LEU A 69 4.88 -22.87 -5.79
CA LEU A 69 3.99 -23.99 -6.08
C LEU A 69 4.76 -25.29 -5.95
N ASP A 70 4.32 -26.12 -5.00
CA ASP A 70 4.89 -27.43 -4.76
C ASP A 70 4.23 -28.51 -5.63
N ALA A 71 4.90 -29.64 -5.76
CA ALA A 71 4.46 -30.73 -6.63
C ALA A 71 3.18 -31.42 -6.12
N GLU A 72 2.93 -31.41 -4.81
CA GLU A 72 1.73 -32.01 -4.23
C GLU A 72 0.50 -31.15 -4.53
N SER A 73 0.59 -29.84 -4.33
CA SER A 73 -0.45 -28.87 -4.69
C SER A 73 -0.80 -28.93 -6.18
N LEU A 74 0.21 -28.96 -7.06
CA LEU A 74 -0.02 -29.11 -8.50
C LEU A 74 -0.69 -30.45 -8.83
N LYS A 75 -0.27 -31.55 -8.19
CA LYS A 75 -0.86 -32.88 -8.38
C LYS A 75 -2.33 -32.92 -7.96
N THR A 76 -2.66 -32.33 -6.82
CA THR A 76 -4.04 -32.25 -6.31
C THR A 76 -4.93 -31.50 -7.29
N VAL A 77 -4.52 -30.30 -7.73
CA VAL A 77 -5.27 -29.52 -8.72
C VAL A 77 -5.42 -30.27 -10.04
N SER A 78 -4.34 -30.91 -10.51
CA SER A 78 -4.37 -31.72 -11.74
C SER A 78 -5.36 -32.87 -11.63
N SER A 79 -5.42 -33.52 -10.45
CA SER A 79 -6.34 -34.63 -10.18
C SER A 79 -7.79 -34.18 -10.20
N ILE A 80 -8.13 -33.08 -9.52
CA ILE A 80 -9.50 -32.52 -9.49
C ILE A 80 -9.99 -32.18 -10.90
N ILE A 81 -9.11 -31.59 -11.73
CA ILE A 81 -9.44 -31.20 -13.10
C ILE A 81 -9.59 -32.44 -13.99
N ALA A 82 -8.70 -33.42 -13.85
CA ALA A 82 -8.71 -34.63 -14.68
C ALA A 82 -9.86 -35.58 -14.34
N SER A 83 -10.26 -35.68 -13.06
CA SER A 83 -11.40 -36.50 -12.63
C SER A 83 -12.74 -35.88 -13.01
N GLY A 84 -12.78 -34.56 -13.22
CA GLY A 84 -14.01 -33.84 -13.52
C GLY A 84 -14.85 -33.51 -12.28
N GLU A 85 -14.36 -33.78 -11.07
CA GLU A 85 -15.08 -33.57 -9.81
C GLU A 85 -15.58 -32.12 -9.63
N ASN A 86 -14.81 -31.12 -10.06
CA ASN A 86 -15.26 -29.73 -10.01
C ASN A 86 -16.46 -29.48 -10.95
N LEU A 87 -16.47 -30.09 -12.14
CA LEU A 87 -17.58 -29.96 -13.07
C LEU A 87 -18.84 -30.68 -12.58
N GLU A 88 -18.68 -31.80 -11.88
CA GLU A 88 -19.79 -32.50 -11.22
C GLU A 88 -20.40 -31.64 -10.11
N ASN A 89 -19.58 -31.04 -9.24
CA ASN A 89 -20.07 -30.12 -8.22
C ASN A 89 -20.84 -28.93 -8.82
N TRP A 90 -20.33 -28.35 -9.91
CA TRP A 90 -21.02 -27.29 -10.64
C TRP A 90 -22.36 -27.74 -11.23
N LYS A 91 -22.42 -28.97 -11.74
CA LYS A 91 -23.64 -29.58 -12.28
C LYS A 91 -24.69 -29.78 -11.18
N ASP A 92 -24.28 -30.22 -9.99
CA ASP A 92 -25.17 -30.42 -8.84
C ASP A 92 -25.76 -29.09 -8.34
N ARG A 93 -24.99 -28.02 -8.46
CA ARG A 93 -25.42 -26.63 -8.21
C ARG A 93 -26.21 -26.02 -9.38
N SER A 94 -26.77 -26.86 -10.25
CA SER A 94 -27.66 -26.49 -11.37
C SER A 94 -27.03 -25.60 -12.45
N ALA A 95 -25.70 -25.69 -12.66
CA ALA A 95 -25.06 -25.01 -13.78
C ALA A 95 -25.59 -25.52 -15.13
N SER A 96 -25.77 -24.61 -16.10
CA SER A 96 -26.20 -25.01 -17.44
C SER A 96 -25.09 -25.76 -18.18
N GLN A 97 -25.46 -26.55 -19.21
CA GLN A 97 -24.47 -27.22 -20.06
C GLN A 97 -23.50 -26.24 -20.74
N ALA A 98 -23.98 -25.04 -21.06
CA ALA A 98 -23.13 -23.98 -21.61
C ALA A 98 -22.10 -23.48 -20.58
N ASP A 99 -22.49 -23.36 -19.31
CA ASP A 99 -21.59 -22.92 -18.24
C ASP A 99 -20.56 -24.00 -17.91
N LEU A 100 -20.97 -25.27 -17.87
CA LEU A 100 -20.05 -26.41 -17.70
C LEU A 100 -18.98 -26.46 -18.80
N GLY A 101 -19.36 -26.24 -20.06
CA GLY A 101 -18.41 -26.17 -21.17
C GLY A 101 -17.40 -25.02 -21.02
N LYS A 102 -17.87 -23.84 -20.62
CA LYS A 102 -16.99 -22.67 -20.37
C LYS A 102 -16.09 -22.90 -19.15
N ARG A 103 -16.61 -23.51 -18.09
CA ARG A 103 -15.85 -23.87 -16.88
C ARG A 103 -14.75 -24.87 -17.20
N GLY A 104 -15.04 -25.90 -17.99
CA GLY A 104 -14.04 -26.86 -18.45
C GLY A 104 -12.88 -26.19 -19.19
N ALA A 105 -13.18 -25.31 -20.14
CA ALA A 105 -12.15 -24.54 -20.84
C ALA A 105 -11.32 -23.63 -19.90
N ALA A 106 -11.96 -23.04 -18.88
CA ALA A 106 -11.27 -22.24 -17.88
C ALA A 106 -10.33 -23.10 -17.02
N LEU A 107 -10.76 -24.30 -16.60
CA LEU A 107 -9.94 -25.25 -15.85
C LEU A 107 -8.73 -25.73 -16.65
N GLU A 108 -8.91 -26.08 -17.92
CA GLU A 108 -7.81 -26.48 -18.81
C GLU A 108 -6.79 -25.35 -18.99
N SER A 109 -7.26 -24.12 -19.23
CA SER A 109 -6.41 -22.93 -19.34
C SER A 109 -5.65 -22.67 -18.04
N PHE A 110 -6.32 -22.81 -16.89
CA PHE A 110 -5.73 -22.65 -15.58
C PHE A 110 -4.64 -23.70 -15.30
N LEU A 111 -4.93 -24.98 -15.55
CA LEU A 111 -3.96 -26.05 -15.40
C LEU A 111 -2.73 -25.81 -16.28
N LYS A 112 -2.94 -25.42 -17.54
CA LYS A 112 -1.85 -25.08 -18.47
C LYS A 112 -0.99 -23.94 -17.95
N GLN A 113 -1.59 -22.93 -17.32
CA GLN A 113 -0.88 -21.79 -16.74
C GLN A 113 0.00 -22.23 -15.56
N ILE A 114 -0.58 -22.86 -14.54
CA ILE A 114 0.17 -23.21 -13.32
C ILE A 114 1.20 -24.32 -13.54
N SER A 115 1.03 -25.14 -14.59
CA SER A 115 2.00 -26.17 -14.99
C SER A 115 3.27 -25.60 -15.61
N GLN A 116 3.27 -24.33 -16.03
CA GLN A 116 4.46 -23.69 -16.58
C GLN A 116 5.20 -22.93 -15.48
N PRO A 117 6.54 -22.92 -15.45
CA PRO A 117 7.27 -22.12 -14.48
C PRO A 117 6.98 -20.63 -14.72
N ARG A 118 6.57 -19.92 -13.66
CA ARG A 118 6.40 -18.47 -13.72
C ARG A 118 7.77 -17.80 -13.86
N ARG A 119 7.88 -16.78 -14.71
CA ARG A 119 9.15 -16.06 -14.96
C ARG A 119 9.60 -15.21 -13.77
N THR A 120 8.66 -14.56 -13.10
CA THR A 120 8.94 -13.62 -12.00
C THR A 120 7.95 -13.78 -10.85
N LYS A 121 8.49 -13.77 -9.63
CA LYS A 121 7.72 -13.73 -8.39
C LYS A 121 6.86 -12.47 -8.32
N LYS A 122 5.61 -12.62 -7.88
CA LYS A 122 4.73 -11.50 -7.56
C LYS A 122 5.30 -10.69 -6.39
N ARG A 123 5.49 -9.39 -6.60
CA ARG A 123 5.97 -8.48 -5.55
C ARG A 123 4.90 -8.32 -4.48
N ARG A 124 5.35 -8.19 -3.23
CA ARG A 124 4.47 -7.82 -2.11
C ARG A 124 3.85 -6.46 -2.37
N LYS A 125 2.56 -6.32 -2.05
CA LYS A 125 1.91 -5.02 -1.97
C LYS A 125 2.42 -4.33 -0.71
N LYS A 126 2.91 -3.09 -0.84
CA LYS A 126 3.26 -2.28 0.33
C LYS A 126 1.97 -1.79 0.98
N PRO A 127 1.91 -1.72 2.33
CA PRO A 127 0.79 -1.07 3.00
C PRO A 127 0.68 0.37 2.50
N LYS A 128 -0.55 0.83 2.27
CA LYS A 128 -0.80 2.25 2.01
C LYS A 128 -0.53 3.00 3.30
N LEU A 129 0.39 3.96 3.25
CA LEU A 129 0.62 4.87 4.36
C LEU A 129 -0.42 5.97 4.29
N ASP A 130 -1.12 6.22 5.39
CA ASP A 130 -1.99 7.38 5.51
C ASP A 130 -1.13 8.58 5.93
N ILE A 131 -1.08 9.62 5.10
CA ILE A 131 -0.25 10.79 5.33
C ILE A 131 -1.17 11.98 5.55
N ILE A 132 -1.10 12.56 6.74
CA ILE A 132 -1.89 13.73 7.13
C ILE A 132 -0.93 14.90 7.32
N GLU A 133 -1.24 16.03 6.70
CA GLU A 133 -0.48 17.27 6.80
C GLU A 133 -1.31 18.34 7.54
N ASN A 134 -0.85 18.72 8.73
CA ASN A 134 -1.47 19.77 9.53
C ASN A 134 -0.68 21.06 9.36
N VAL A 135 -1.29 22.04 8.71
CA VAL A 135 -0.66 23.36 8.49
C VAL A 135 -0.78 24.20 9.76
N LEU A 136 0.35 24.43 10.44
CA LEU A 136 0.43 25.30 11.62
C LEU A 136 0.45 26.78 11.22
N VAL A 137 1.22 27.11 10.19
CA VAL A 137 1.40 28.49 9.72
C VAL A 137 1.31 28.50 8.21
N ASN A 138 0.45 29.37 7.67
CA ASN A 138 0.47 29.75 6.26
C ASN A 138 0.43 31.28 6.17
N ARG A 139 1.53 31.86 5.69
CA ARG A 139 1.73 33.30 5.64
C ARG A 139 2.27 33.71 4.27
N PRO A 140 1.41 34.22 3.37
CA PRO A 140 1.89 34.82 2.13
C PRO A 140 2.69 36.09 2.43
N ALA A 141 3.73 36.31 1.63
CA ALA A 141 4.50 37.54 1.63
C ALA A 141 3.64 38.72 1.14
N PRO A 142 3.97 39.97 1.51
CA PRO A 142 3.22 41.16 1.09
C PRO A 142 3.13 41.33 -0.43
N ASP A 143 4.11 40.84 -1.18
CA ASP A 143 4.13 40.85 -2.65
C ASP A 143 3.29 39.73 -3.29
N SER A 144 2.75 38.81 -2.47
CA SER A 144 1.98 37.63 -2.87
C SER A 144 2.72 36.66 -3.81
N LYS A 145 4.05 36.76 -3.92
CA LYS A 145 4.86 35.88 -4.81
C LYS A 145 5.32 34.61 -4.14
N LYS A 146 5.33 34.60 -2.81
CA LYS A 146 5.83 33.50 -1.99
C LYS A 146 5.10 33.44 -0.67
N SER A 147 5.16 32.30 -0.01
CA SER A 147 4.54 32.07 1.29
C SER A 147 5.45 31.24 2.18
N LEU A 148 5.45 31.54 3.48
CA LEU A 148 5.91 30.60 4.48
C LEU A 148 4.79 29.60 4.75
N ILE A 149 5.13 28.32 4.73
CA ILE A 149 4.26 27.22 5.15
C ILE A 149 5.01 26.41 6.20
N VAL A 150 4.42 26.25 7.38
CA VAL A 150 4.90 25.34 8.42
C VAL A 150 3.85 24.25 8.60
N THR A 151 4.27 23.00 8.40
CA THR A 151 3.38 21.84 8.38
C THR A 151 3.92 20.75 9.29
N GLU A 152 3.04 20.16 10.09
CA GLU A 152 3.28 18.89 10.78
C GLU A 152 2.81 17.73 9.89
N VAL A 153 3.65 16.71 9.77
CA VAL A 153 3.36 15.51 9.00
C VAL A 153 3.11 14.36 9.97
N TYR A 154 2.02 13.65 9.74
CA TYR A 154 1.66 12.44 10.44
C TYR A 154 1.59 11.28 9.45
N VAL A 155 2.15 10.14 9.84
CA VAL A 155 2.08 8.89 9.08
C VAL A 155 1.36 7.87 9.94
N ASN A 156 0.24 7.33 9.45
CA ASN A 156 -0.63 6.42 10.20
C ASN A 156 -1.04 6.98 11.58
N ASN A 157 -1.41 8.27 11.62
CA ASN A 157 -1.73 9.04 12.83
C ASN A 157 -0.59 9.22 13.85
N GLU A 158 0.63 8.78 13.54
CA GLU A 158 1.81 9.04 14.36
C GLU A 158 2.56 10.27 13.84
N PHE A 159 2.90 11.19 14.73
CA PHE A 159 3.68 12.37 14.38
C PHE A 159 5.04 11.94 13.82
N THR A 160 5.41 12.52 12.68
CA THR A 160 6.70 12.28 12.04
C THR A 160 7.65 13.46 12.25
N ASN A 161 7.24 14.65 11.80
CA ASN A 161 8.05 15.86 11.88
C ASN A 161 7.23 17.12 11.58
N THR A 162 7.76 18.26 11.99
CA THR A 162 7.32 19.58 11.53
C THR A 162 8.37 20.12 10.57
N THR A 163 7.95 20.68 9.43
CA THR A 163 8.85 21.32 8.47
C THR A 163 8.36 22.72 8.15
N GLY A 164 9.27 23.69 8.20
CA GLY A 164 9.05 25.03 7.67
C GLY A 164 9.62 25.14 6.27
N MET A 165 8.83 25.67 5.34
CA MET A 165 9.22 25.88 3.94
C MET A 165 8.85 27.28 3.48
N VAL A 166 9.70 27.90 2.67
CA VAL A 166 9.32 29.06 1.87
C VAL A 166 9.03 28.58 0.45
N MET A 167 7.81 28.85 -0.02
CA MET A 167 7.28 28.39 -1.29
C MET A 167 7.03 29.58 -2.21
N TRP A 168 7.68 29.58 -3.37
CA TRP A 168 7.33 30.36 -4.55
C TRP A 168 6.38 29.52 -5.41
N GLY A 169 5.52 30.12 -6.23
CA GLY A 169 4.45 29.38 -6.93
C GLY A 169 4.87 28.07 -7.63
N ASP A 170 6.08 28.03 -8.19
CA ASP A 170 6.61 26.88 -8.95
C ASP A 170 7.65 26.04 -8.17
N GLY A 171 7.92 26.34 -6.91
CA GLY A 171 8.91 25.60 -6.11
C GLY A 171 9.32 26.30 -4.82
N GLY A 172 10.24 25.71 -4.07
CA GLY A 172 10.64 26.29 -2.79
C GLY A 172 11.73 25.50 -2.10
N GLY A 173 11.97 25.86 -0.84
CA GLY A 173 13.01 25.27 -0.03
C GLY A 173 12.58 25.09 1.42
N GLY A 174 12.99 23.97 2.01
CA GLY A 174 12.91 23.75 3.45
C GLY A 174 13.90 24.65 4.18
N ILE A 175 13.42 25.36 5.20
CA ILE A 175 14.22 26.27 6.00
C ILE A 175 14.57 25.67 7.38
N PHE A 176 13.69 24.84 7.95
CA PHE A 176 13.98 24.08 9.16
C PHE A 176 13.14 22.81 9.24
N HIS A 177 13.60 21.86 10.04
CA HIS A 177 12.91 20.65 10.43
C HIS A 177 12.94 20.51 11.95
N PHE A 178 11.86 19.98 12.52
CA PHE A 178 11.71 19.68 13.93
C PHE A 178 11.11 18.29 14.10
N THR A 179 11.66 17.48 15.00
CA THR A 179 11.36 16.03 15.10
C THR A 179 10.53 15.65 16.31
N GLN A 180 10.12 16.62 17.12
CA GLN A 180 9.23 16.40 18.26
C GLN A 180 7.84 17.00 17.95
N PRO A 181 6.76 16.44 18.52
CA PRO A 181 5.42 16.99 18.33
C PRO A 181 5.22 18.29 19.12
N GLY A 182 4.23 19.09 18.72
CA GLY A 182 3.75 20.23 19.51
C GLY A 182 4.59 21.49 19.35
N LEU A 183 5.12 21.74 18.15
CA LEU A 183 5.85 22.97 17.87
C LEU A 183 4.91 24.18 17.96
N GLU A 184 5.22 25.12 18.84
CA GLU A 184 4.50 26.40 18.90
C GLU A 184 5.32 27.46 18.17
N CYS A 185 4.83 27.86 16.99
CA CYS A 185 5.48 28.90 16.21
C CYS A 185 4.49 29.89 15.62
N SER A 186 4.98 31.10 15.39
CA SER A 186 4.29 32.15 14.63
C SER A 186 5.28 32.79 13.68
N ALA A 187 4.76 33.44 12.64
CA ALA A 187 5.62 34.10 11.67
C ALA A 187 4.99 35.36 11.12
N LYS A 188 5.86 36.30 10.75
CA LYS A 188 5.51 37.59 10.19
C LYS A 188 6.52 38.00 9.12
N TRP A 189 6.00 38.39 7.97
CA TRP A 189 6.77 39.13 6.97
C TRP A 189 6.93 40.58 7.42
N LEU A 190 8.17 41.04 7.55
CA LEU A 190 8.48 42.45 7.81
C LEU A 190 8.35 43.27 6.52
N ASP A 191 8.78 42.67 5.41
CA ASP A 191 8.57 43.12 4.04
C ASP A 191 8.61 41.90 3.10
N ALA A 192 8.74 42.11 1.79
CA ALA A 192 8.77 41.03 0.81
C ALA A 192 10.07 40.18 0.84
N GLN A 193 11.14 40.63 1.47
CA GLN A 193 12.44 39.96 1.52
C GLN A 193 12.86 39.55 2.94
N ASN A 194 12.16 40.03 3.97
CA ASN A 194 12.51 39.78 5.37
C ASN A 194 11.38 39.05 6.08
N LEU A 195 11.68 37.84 6.56
CA LEU A 195 10.75 36.97 7.27
C LEU A 195 11.24 36.72 8.70
N GLU A 196 10.37 36.99 9.67
CA GLU A 196 10.58 36.67 11.07
C GLU A 196 9.74 35.45 11.45
N ILE A 197 10.37 34.47 12.09
CA ILE A 197 9.73 33.27 12.61
C ILE A 197 10.08 33.19 14.10
N ARG A 198 9.05 33.08 14.93
CA ARG A 198 9.17 33.04 16.38
C ARG A 198 8.71 31.68 16.88
N PHE A 199 9.51 31.09 17.76
CA PHE A 199 9.22 29.85 18.46
C PHE A 199 9.07 30.14 19.94
N SER A 200 8.01 29.61 20.56
CA SER A 200 7.65 29.94 21.95
C SER A 200 7.97 28.83 22.95
N ASN A 201 8.35 27.64 22.48
CA ASN A 201 8.53 26.47 23.34
C ASN A 201 9.76 25.61 23.00
N ILE A 202 10.68 26.12 22.19
CA ILE A 202 11.92 25.42 21.79
C ILE A 202 13.10 26.38 21.74
N VAL A 203 14.31 25.83 21.70
CA VAL A 203 15.55 26.59 21.46
C VAL A 203 16.15 26.25 20.10
N GLU A 204 17.08 27.07 19.63
CA GLU A 204 17.67 26.92 18.28
C GLU A 204 18.31 25.54 18.05
N SER A 205 18.91 24.93 19.07
CA SER A 205 19.53 23.60 18.96
C SER A 205 18.55 22.46 18.71
N ASP A 206 17.25 22.70 18.93
CA ASP A 206 16.22 21.70 18.68
C ASP A 206 15.83 21.63 17.19
N LEU A 207 16.17 22.67 16.42
CA LEU A 207 15.92 22.73 14.98
C LEU A 207 17.07 22.13 14.17
N GLN A 208 16.70 21.44 13.10
CA GLN A 208 17.61 21.00 12.06
C GLN A 208 17.43 21.89 10.84
N PHE A 209 18.47 22.62 10.48
CA PHE A 209 18.44 23.49 9.30
C PHE A 209 18.92 22.73 8.05
N GLY A 210 18.41 23.13 6.89
CA GLY A 210 18.83 22.58 5.59
C GLY A 210 20.30 22.90 5.27
N ALA A 211 20.83 22.25 4.23
CA ALA A 211 22.18 22.55 3.75
C ALA A 211 22.24 23.93 3.09
N GLY A 212 23.17 24.79 3.51
CA GLY A 212 23.33 26.14 2.97
C GLY A 212 23.42 27.20 4.07
N ASP A 213 23.12 28.45 3.73
CA ASP A 213 22.95 29.52 4.71
C ASP A 213 21.63 29.32 5.44
N THR A 214 21.69 29.03 6.74
CA THR A 214 20.50 28.75 7.54
C THR A 214 19.62 29.98 7.73
N ARG A 215 20.14 31.19 7.45
CA ARG A 215 19.44 32.46 7.60
C ARG A 215 18.94 33.03 6.27
N GLU A 216 18.97 32.24 5.20
CA GLU A 216 18.46 32.65 3.89
C GLU A 216 17.62 31.54 3.24
N ALA A 217 16.49 31.90 2.65
CA ALA A 217 15.79 31.08 1.67
C ALA A 217 15.97 31.67 0.28
N PHE A 218 16.29 30.83 -0.70
CA PHE A 218 16.55 31.26 -2.06
C PHE A 218 15.80 30.39 -3.06
N PHE A 219 15.18 31.03 -4.05
CA PHE A 219 14.60 30.35 -5.19
C PHE A 219 14.67 31.22 -6.44
N CYS A 220 15.27 30.70 -7.51
CA CYS A 220 15.30 31.31 -8.85
C CYS A 220 15.68 32.81 -8.88
N GLY A 221 16.64 33.25 -8.06
CA GLY A 221 17.11 34.64 -8.05
C GLY A 221 16.46 35.53 -6.98
N ASP A 222 15.37 35.10 -6.35
CA ASP A 222 14.74 35.79 -5.22
C ASP A 222 15.28 35.25 -3.90
N ARG A 223 15.63 36.16 -2.98
CA ARG A 223 16.22 35.86 -1.67
C ARG A 223 15.34 36.39 -0.56
N VAL A 224 15.20 35.58 0.49
CA VAL A 224 14.51 35.94 1.72
C VAL A 224 15.46 35.75 2.89
N SER A 225 15.72 36.82 3.63
CA SER A 225 16.43 36.75 4.90
C SER A 225 15.50 36.25 6.00
N LEU A 226 16.00 35.28 6.77
CA LEU A 226 15.26 34.57 7.82
C LEU A 226 15.77 34.97 9.20
N SER A 227 14.88 35.49 10.03
CA SER A 227 15.15 35.79 11.44
C SER A 227 14.38 34.82 12.32
N PHE A 228 15.10 33.91 12.98
CA PHE A 228 14.54 33.01 13.98
C PHE A 228 14.68 33.62 15.38
N LEU A 229 13.54 33.75 16.06
CA LEU A 229 13.44 34.22 17.44
C LEU A 229 12.97 33.07 18.34
N PHE A 230 13.57 32.96 19.51
CA PHE A 230 13.26 31.93 20.51
C PHE A 230 12.99 32.63 21.84
N ASP A 231 11.81 32.40 22.42
CA ASP A 231 11.37 32.98 23.69
C ASP A 231 11.72 32.08 24.90
#